data_AF-E3P6R8-F1
#
_entry.id   AF-E3P6R8-F1
#
_cell.length_a   1.000
_cell.length_b   1.000
_cell.length_c   1.000
_cell.angle_alpha   90.00
_cell.angle_beta   90.00
_cell.angle_gamma   90.00
#
_symmetry.space_group_name_H-M   'P 1'
#
loop_
_entity.id
_entity.type
_entity.pdbx_description
1 polymer ?
#
loop_
_entity_poly.entity_id
_entity_poly.type
_entity_poly.pdbx_seq_one_letter_code
_entity_poly.pdbx_strand_id
1 'polypeptide(L)'
;VHFPQDEIARAEAYNIVNANEQYIVPTKGEPIRGLIQDHIASSVLLTKKDTFLTREEYHHLLYSACAMVNLGESSKKCCMIKSEGDIHPILPAIWKPYPLWTGKQIITTILNHVAHGLPPFTVENVAKIHDYNIIPKSCQREANTLHRKCLICKNEFIYGVIDKAQYGKYGLVHMVQELYGENTAGLLLSILSRLFTAFFQMHGFTCGVDDPLLVPEAEVLRTESTNRCESIGESVHSKFIGMEYDQLDPISLQREIENVLRTNGESATERLDALMSSELNELTNELNKKLFPVGLVKPFPNNCVFLMTASGAKGSNVNFIQISSLLGQQELEGKRVPRMVSGKTLPCFPPWDTAPRAGGFISDRFLTGLHPQEYYFHCMAGRDGLVDTAIKTSRSGYLQRCLVKNLECLKVCYDYTVRDADGSIVQFYYGEDGVDVLKSSCLTEFKILAANQEILLERLRNGHSVDSDLLESNGYISSLPELLQRKAENFIRELSEDQKGELKLSKPKKFMNLVKLKYATSLAHAGEAVGVIAAQSIGEPS
;
A
#
# COMPACT_ATOMS: atom_id res chain seq x y z
N VAL A 1 29.41 -6.31 -6.48
CA VAL A 1 29.52 -6.00 -5.03
C VAL A 1 30.76 -5.16 -4.84
N HIS A 2 30.62 -3.95 -4.30
CA HIS A 2 31.77 -3.10 -3.96
C HIS A 2 32.20 -3.38 -2.52
N PHE A 3 33.51 -3.48 -2.28
CA PHE A 3 34.07 -3.77 -0.96
C PHE A 3 34.94 -2.60 -0.49
N PRO A 4 34.47 -1.78 0.47
CA PRO A 4 35.22 -0.64 1.01
C PRO A 4 36.57 -1.08 1.58
N GLN A 5 37.65 -0.34 1.26
CA GLN A 5 39.01 -0.66 1.70
C GLN A 5 39.44 0.10 2.96
N ASP A 6 38.89 1.30 3.20
CA ASP A 6 39.27 2.16 4.31
C ASP A 6 38.21 2.17 5.43
N GLU A 7 38.63 2.43 6.68
CA GLU A 7 37.71 2.49 7.82
C GLU A 7 36.68 3.63 7.72
N ILE A 8 37.02 4.74 7.07
CA ILE A 8 36.08 5.85 6.84
C ILE A 8 34.93 5.39 5.95
N ALA A 9 35.26 4.79 4.80
CA ALA A 9 34.26 4.25 3.89
C ALA A 9 33.46 3.11 4.53
N ARG A 10 34.08 2.30 5.41
CA ARG A 10 33.36 1.32 6.23
C ARG A 10 32.36 1.98 7.17
N ALA A 11 32.75 3.05 7.87
CA ALA A 11 31.86 3.77 8.78
C ALA A 11 30.67 4.40 8.04
N GLU A 12 30.90 5.02 6.88
CA GLU A 12 29.83 5.55 6.02
C GLU A 12 28.88 4.43 5.54
N ALA A 13 29.43 3.30 5.11
CA ALA A 13 28.61 2.17 4.68
C ALA A 13 27.76 1.56 5.81
N TYR A 14 28.28 1.52 7.05
CA TYR A 14 27.56 0.96 8.19
C TYR A 14 26.52 1.91 8.81
N ASN A 15 26.75 3.22 8.74
CA ASN A 15 25.93 4.20 9.45
C ASN A 15 25.09 5.11 8.55
N ILE A 16 25.43 5.27 7.25
CA ILE A 16 24.71 6.17 6.34
C ILE A 16 24.02 5.37 5.24
N VAL A 17 24.79 4.53 4.52
CA VAL A 17 24.29 3.76 3.36
C VAL A 17 23.67 2.42 3.78
N ASN A 18 23.61 2.14 5.08
CA ASN A 18 23.05 0.90 5.60
C ASN A 18 21.57 0.77 5.24
N ALA A 19 21.16 -0.42 4.81
CA ALA A 19 19.79 -0.71 4.43
C ALA A 19 18.76 -0.42 5.54
N ASN A 20 19.16 -0.49 6.82
CA ASN A 20 18.26 -0.13 7.92
C ASN A 20 17.92 1.36 7.93
N GLU A 21 18.90 2.22 7.66
CA GLU A 21 18.71 3.68 7.58
C GLU A 21 17.91 4.07 6.32
N GLN A 22 18.00 3.25 5.27
CA GLN A 22 17.23 3.41 4.03
C GLN A 22 15.85 2.72 4.10
N TYR A 23 15.13 2.90 5.21
CA TYR A 23 13.79 2.34 5.39
C TYR A 23 12.72 3.13 4.61
N ILE A 24 12.88 4.45 4.54
CA ILE A 24 11.91 5.41 4.01
C ILE A 24 12.44 6.03 2.70
N VAL A 25 11.58 6.22 1.69
CA VAL A 25 11.93 6.98 0.47
C VAL A 25 11.97 8.48 0.79
N PRO A 26 13.00 9.22 0.39
CA PRO A 26 13.00 10.68 0.51
C PRO A 26 11.98 11.38 -0.42
N THR A 27 11.38 10.68 -1.38
CA THR A 27 10.41 11.25 -2.34
C THR A 27 9.07 11.60 -1.69
N LYS A 28 8.56 10.75 -0.79
CA LYS A 28 7.23 10.92 -0.15
C LYS A 28 7.23 10.65 1.36
N GLY A 29 8.36 10.23 1.94
CA GLY A 29 8.41 9.79 3.33
C GLY A 29 7.68 8.45 3.53
N GLU A 30 7.56 7.62 2.49
CA GLU A 30 6.88 6.31 2.56
C GLU A 30 7.89 5.17 2.78
N PRO A 31 7.53 4.12 3.55
CA PRO A 31 8.42 2.99 3.76
C PRO A 31 8.57 2.14 2.48
N ILE A 32 9.81 1.80 2.13
CA ILE A 32 10.15 0.93 0.98
C ILE A 32 10.28 -0.52 1.41
N ARG A 33 10.87 -0.74 2.60
CA ARG A 33 11.20 -2.08 3.07
C ARG A 33 9.99 -2.70 3.76
N GLY A 34 9.59 -3.87 3.28
CA GLY A 34 8.49 -4.64 3.84
C GLY A 34 8.57 -6.10 3.43
N LEU A 35 7.72 -6.92 4.03
CA LEU A 35 7.56 -8.31 3.59
C LEU A 35 6.62 -8.36 2.39
N ILE A 36 6.83 -9.35 1.50
CA ILE A 36 6.12 -9.47 0.23
C ILE A 36 5.51 -10.87 0.07
N GLN A 37 4.52 -10.98 -0.82
CA GLN A 37 3.97 -12.26 -1.31
C GLN A 37 3.57 -13.22 -0.17
N ASP A 38 4.23 -14.37 -0.07
CA ASP A 38 3.93 -15.46 0.86
C ASP A 38 3.89 -15.00 2.30
N HIS A 39 4.79 -14.11 2.70
CA HIS A 39 4.80 -13.57 4.06
C HIS A 39 3.52 -12.80 4.40
N ILE A 40 2.93 -12.09 3.42
CA ILE A 40 1.68 -11.35 3.60
C ILE A 40 0.49 -12.33 3.69
N ALA A 41 0.47 -13.37 2.84
CA ALA A 41 -0.57 -14.40 2.92
C ALA A 41 -0.48 -15.16 4.26
N SER A 42 0.74 -15.50 4.69
CA SER A 42 1.03 -16.13 5.96
C SER A 42 0.66 -15.26 7.15
N SER A 43 0.92 -13.96 7.09
CA SER A 43 0.59 -13.06 8.19
C SER A 43 -0.91 -12.99 8.41
N VAL A 44 -1.71 -12.95 7.33
CA VAL A 44 -3.18 -12.99 7.43
C VAL A 44 -3.66 -14.33 7.97
N LEU A 45 -3.13 -15.45 7.48
CA LEU A 45 -3.52 -16.79 7.96
C LEU A 45 -3.10 -17.07 9.39
N LEU A 46 -1.97 -16.53 9.85
CA LEU A 46 -1.56 -16.65 11.25
C LEU A 46 -2.43 -15.76 12.14
N THR A 47 -2.73 -14.54 11.72
CA THR A 47 -3.41 -13.53 12.56
C THR A 47 -4.93 -13.56 12.47
N LYS A 48 -5.54 -14.39 11.61
CA LYS A 48 -7.00 -14.61 11.59
C LYS A 48 -7.50 -15.15 12.93
N LYS A 49 -8.79 -14.92 13.23
CA LYS A 49 -9.41 -15.31 14.51
C LYS A 49 -9.46 -16.83 14.72
N ASP A 50 -9.56 -17.58 13.64
CA ASP A 50 -9.74 -19.04 13.67
C ASP A 50 -8.42 -19.81 13.87
N THR A 51 -7.28 -19.13 13.91
CA THR A 51 -5.97 -19.78 14.08
C THR A 51 -5.65 -19.94 15.55
N PHE A 52 -5.76 -21.18 16.00
CA PHE A 52 -5.33 -21.64 17.32
C PHE A 52 -4.11 -22.54 17.19
N LEU A 53 -3.18 -22.38 18.12
CA LEU A 53 -1.91 -23.09 18.16
C LEU A 53 -1.80 -23.83 19.49
N THR A 54 -1.31 -25.06 19.40
CA THR A 54 -0.93 -25.87 20.57
C THR A 54 0.30 -25.29 21.24
N ARG A 55 0.61 -25.78 22.45
CA ARG A 55 1.78 -25.33 23.20
C ARG A 55 3.07 -25.58 22.42
N GLU A 56 3.17 -26.73 21.78
CA GLU A 56 4.33 -27.17 21.01
C GLU A 56 4.54 -26.27 19.79
N GLU A 57 3.47 -26.02 19.03
CA GLU A 57 3.52 -25.16 17.84
C GLU A 57 3.86 -23.71 18.21
N TYR A 58 3.26 -23.18 19.28
CA TYR A 58 3.55 -21.83 19.78
C TYR A 58 5.03 -21.66 20.14
N HIS A 59 5.59 -22.57 20.92
CA HIS A 59 7.00 -22.50 21.30
C HIS A 59 7.93 -22.76 20.11
N HIS A 60 7.58 -23.67 19.20
CA HIS A 60 8.35 -23.95 18.00
C HIS A 60 8.45 -22.71 17.10
N LEU A 61 7.32 -22.06 16.81
CA LEU A 61 7.25 -20.86 15.98
C LEU A 61 8.00 -19.68 16.60
N LEU A 62 7.87 -19.49 17.92
CA LEU A 62 8.61 -18.45 18.62
C LEU A 62 10.11 -18.70 18.58
N TYR A 63 10.53 -19.94 18.83
CA TYR A 63 11.93 -20.30 18.76
C TYR A 63 12.46 -20.14 17.33
N SER A 64 11.76 -20.61 16.29
CA SER A 64 12.21 -20.44 14.91
C SER A 64 12.29 -18.97 14.47
N ALA A 65 11.40 -18.12 14.98
CA ALA A 65 11.37 -16.70 14.66
C ALA A 65 12.49 -15.92 15.39
N CYS A 66 12.64 -16.16 16.70
CA CYS A 66 13.54 -15.41 17.57
C CYS A 66 14.94 -16.01 17.69
N ALA A 67 15.12 -17.32 17.44
CA ALA A 67 16.43 -17.95 17.48
C ALA A 67 17.32 -17.35 16.40
N MET A 68 18.22 -16.47 16.84
CA MET A 68 19.46 -16.30 16.13
C MET A 68 20.32 -17.50 16.43
N VAL A 69 20.87 -18.08 15.37
CA VAL A 69 21.95 -19.05 15.45
C VAL A 69 23.07 -18.40 16.27
N ASN A 70 23.23 -18.85 17.51
CA ASN A 70 24.46 -18.70 18.28
C ASN A 70 25.58 -19.46 17.55
N LEU A 71 26.03 -18.95 16.40
CA LEU A 71 27.36 -19.25 15.89
C LEU A 71 28.27 -18.43 16.78
N GLY A 72 28.89 -19.14 17.72
CA GLY A 72 29.58 -18.59 18.87
C GLY A 72 30.56 -17.46 18.55
N GLU A 73 30.84 -16.70 19.61
CA GLU A 73 31.87 -15.69 19.93
C GLU A 73 33.09 -15.38 19.02
N SER A 74 33.17 -15.82 17.76
CA SER A 74 34.35 -15.63 16.91
C SER A 74 34.04 -15.22 15.46
N SER A 75 33.01 -14.42 15.22
CA SER A 75 32.89 -13.64 13.98
C SER A 75 31.86 -12.50 14.12
N LYS A 76 32.33 -11.36 14.64
CA LYS A 76 31.58 -10.09 14.66
C LYS A 76 31.24 -9.64 13.24
N LYS A 77 30.09 -10.06 12.69
CA LYS A 77 29.36 -9.41 11.58
C LYS A 77 27.96 -10.04 11.43
N CYS A 78 26.99 -9.46 12.13
CA CYS A 78 25.55 -9.34 11.84
C CYS A 78 24.73 -9.45 13.14
N CYS A 79 24.06 -8.36 13.49
CA CYS A 79 23.00 -8.21 14.51
C CYS A 79 23.16 -9.05 15.78
N MET A 80 24.00 -8.60 16.70
CA MET A 80 23.95 -9.07 18.08
C MET A 80 22.65 -8.59 18.72
N ILE A 81 21.68 -9.48 18.94
CA ILE A 81 20.72 -9.25 20.03
C ILE A 81 21.58 -9.25 21.30
N LYS A 82 21.73 -8.09 21.92
CA LYS A 82 22.60 -7.88 23.10
C LYS A 82 22.07 -8.49 24.39
N SER A 83 20.98 -9.25 24.37
CA SER A 83 20.57 -10.00 25.54
C SER A 83 20.63 -11.50 25.26
N GLU A 84 21.28 -12.20 26.18
CA GLU A 84 20.92 -13.53 26.64
C GLU A 84 19.48 -13.52 27.22
N GLY A 85 18.54 -12.88 26.50
CA GLY A 85 17.23 -12.53 27.01
C GLY A 85 16.32 -13.71 26.87
N ASP A 86 15.95 -14.29 28.01
CA ASP A 86 14.88 -15.27 28.08
C ASP A 86 13.66 -14.76 27.31
N ILE A 87 13.21 -15.55 26.33
CA ILE A 87 11.94 -15.27 25.65
C ILE A 87 10.86 -15.54 26.69
N HIS A 88 10.15 -14.49 27.10
CA HIS A 88 9.07 -14.60 28.08
C HIS A 88 7.77 -14.97 27.34
N PRO A 89 7.31 -16.24 27.39
CA PRO A 89 6.08 -16.63 26.74
C PRO A 89 4.87 -16.02 27.45
N ILE A 90 3.79 -15.83 26.71
CA ILE A 90 2.52 -15.32 27.25
C ILE A 90 1.64 -16.52 27.64
N LEU A 91 0.75 -16.30 28.59
CA LEU A 91 -0.25 -17.29 29.00
C LEU A 91 -1.23 -17.63 27.85
N PRO A 92 -1.76 -18.86 27.80
CA PRO A 92 -2.70 -19.26 26.76
C PRO A 92 -4.00 -18.44 26.83
N ALA A 93 -4.60 -18.16 25.67
CA ALA A 93 -5.89 -17.49 25.60
C ALA A 93 -7.04 -18.40 26.08
N ILE A 94 -6.95 -19.70 25.80
CA ILE A 94 -7.94 -20.71 26.20
C ILE A 94 -7.25 -21.67 27.16
N TRP A 95 -7.82 -21.85 28.36
CA TRP A 95 -7.27 -22.74 29.39
C TRP A 95 -7.91 -24.13 29.42
N LYS A 96 -9.20 -24.23 29.07
CA LYS A 96 -9.97 -25.48 29.02
C LYS A 96 -10.77 -25.52 27.71
N PRO A 97 -10.95 -26.69 27.06
CA PRO A 97 -10.55 -28.03 27.49
C PRO A 97 -9.04 -28.33 27.36
N TYR A 98 -8.33 -27.63 26.47
CA TYR A 98 -6.89 -27.71 26.29
C TYR A 98 -6.28 -26.30 26.25
N PRO A 99 -5.01 -26.13 26.67
CA PRO A 99 -4.32 -24.85 26.59
C PRO A 99 -4.03 -24.49 25.13
N LEU A 100 -4.62 -23.42 24.62
CA LEU A 100 -4.42 -22.95 23.25
C LEU A 100 -4.02 -21.48 23.21
N TRP A 101 -3.11 -21.17 22.29
CA TRP A 101 -2.67 -19.82 21.97
C TRP A 101 -3.29 -19.36 20.66
N THR A 102 -3.48 -18.06 20.50
CA THR A 102 -3.88 -17.46 19.23
C THR A 102 -2.65 -17.00 18.45
N GLY A 103 -2.72 -16.94 17.12
CA GLY A 103 -1.61 -16.42 16.33
C GLY A 103 -1.26 -14.95 16.64
N LYS A 104 -2.22 -14.15 17.13
CA LYS A 104 -1.97 -12.78 17.61
C LYS A 104 -1.09 -12.73 18.86
N GLN A 105 -1.18 -13.73 19.74
CA GLN A 105 -0.32 -13.81 20.94
C GLN A 105 1.14 -14.05 20.56
N ILE A 106 1.44 -14.74 19.46
CA ILE A 106 2.81 -14.87 18.96
C ILE A 106 3.39 -13.50 18.60
N ILE A 107 2.64 -12.69 17.83
CA ILE A 107 3.07 -11.34 17.47
C ILE A 107 3.29 -10.50 18.72
N THR A 108 2.39 -10.57 19.70
CA THR A 108 2.53 -9.87 20.98
C THR A 108 3.82 -10.28 21.71
N THR A 109 4.12 -11.57 21.75
CA THR A 109 5.35 -12.10 22.38
C THR A 109 6.60 -11.58 21.68
N ILE A 110 6.59 -11.54 20.34
CA ILE A 110 7.68 -11.01 19.53
C ILE A 110 7.87 -9.51 19.78
N LEU A 111 6.78 -8.73 19.83
CA LEU A 111 6.85 -7.30 20.11
C LEU A 111 7.43 -7.02 21.50
N ASN A 112 7.03 -7.80 22.51
CA ASN A 112 7.60 -7.71 23.85
C ASN A 112 9.09 -8.09 23.90
N HIS A 113 9.51 -9.07 23.11
CA HIS A 113 10.92 -9.46 23.01
C HIS A 113 11.77 -8.38 22.30
N VAL A 114 11.25 -7.81 21.21
CA VAL A 114 11.93 -6.74 20.46
C VAL A 114 12.00 -5.44 21.26
N ALA A 115 10.93 -5.10 22.00
CA ALA A 115 10.87 -3.92 22.86
C ALA A 115 11.38 -4.17 24.28
N HIS A 116 12.20 -5.20 24.50
CA HIS A 116 12.67 -5.55 25.84
C HIS A 116 13.43 -4.38 26.50
N GLY A 117 12.94 -3.92 27.64
CA GLY A 117 13.51 -2.78 28.38
C GLY A 117 13.04 -1.40 27.89
N LEU A 118 12.14 -1.33 26.91
CA LEU A 118 11.54 -0.09 26.41
C LEU A 118 10.02 -0.07 26.72
N PRO A 119 9.43 1.11 26.90
CA PRO A 119 8.00 1.25 27.16
C PRO A 119 7.17 0.76 25.96
N PRO A 120 6.03 0.10 26.21
CA PRO A 120 5.24 -0.52 25.16
C PRO A 120 4.44 0.50 24.33
N PHE A 121 4.27 0.24 23.04
CA PHE A 121 3.62 1.17 22.10
C PHE A 121 2.16 0.83 21.82
N THR A 122 1.41 1.86 21.40
CA THR A 122 0.02 1.77 21.01
C THR A 122 -0.20 2.39 19.63
N VAL A 123 -0.75 1.61 18.70
CA VAL A 123 -1.00 2.00 17.31
C VAL A 123 -2.33 1.43 16.86
N GLU A 124 -3.11 2.29 16.20
CA GLU A 124 -4.34 1.94 15.50
C GLU A 124 -4.16 2.28 14.02
N ASN A 125 -4.28 1.28 13.14
CA ASN A 125 -4.20 1.50 11.69
C ASN A 125 -5.33 0.76 10.96
N VAL A 126 -5.69 1.19 9.76
CA VAL A 126 -6.73 0.57 8.93
C VAL A 126 -6.14 -0.63 8.19
N ALA A 127 -6.84 -1.77 8.22
CA ALA A 127 -6.49 -2.92 7.41
C ALA A 127 -7.05 -2.77 5.99
N LYS A 128 -6.33 -3.28 4.99
CA LYS A 128 -6.75 -3.40 3.59
C LYS A 128 -7.87 -4.43 3.42
N ILE A 129 -7.82 -5.53 4.17
CA ILE A 129 -8.89 -6.53 4.16
C ILE A 129 -10.12 -5.92 4.82
N HIS A 130 -11.17 -5.74 4.02
CA HIS A 130 -12.44 -5.24 4.50
C HIS A 130 -13.37 -6.40 4.91
N ASP A 131 -14.05 -6.26 6.05
CA ASP A 131 -14.87 -7.32 6.68
C ASP A 131 -16.10 -7.78 5.89
N TYR A 132 -16.47 -7.13 4.78
CA TYR A 132 -17.62 -7.55 3.96
C TYR A 132 -17.44 -8.94 3.31
N ASN A 133 -16.25 -9.55 3.45
CA ASN A 133 -15.92 -10.89 2.95
C ASN A 133 -15.91 -11.97 4.04
N ILE A 134 -16.05 -11.64 5.33
CA ILE A 134 -15.76 -12.56 6.44
C ILE A 134 -17.03 -13.03 7.15
N ILE A 135 -18.15 -12.32 7.01
CA ILE A 135 -19.34 -12.55 7.84
C ILE A 135 -20.60 -12.69 6.97
N PRO A 136 -21.39 -13.76 7.10
CA PRO A 136 -22.73 -13.86 6.51
C PRO A 136 -23.62 -12.69 6.97
N LYS A 137 -24.53 -12.23 6.11
CA LYS A 137 -25.40 -11.05 6.36
C LYS A 137 -26.13 -11.05 7.72
N SER A 138 -26.29 -12.18 8.37
CA SER A 138 -26.97 -12.33 9.67
C SER A 138 -26.26 -11.66 10.86
N CYS A 139 -24.93 -11.46 10.82
CA CYS A 139 -24.17 -10.92 11.96
C CYS A 139 -23.65 -9.48 11.74
N GLN A 140 -24.16 -8.78 10.72
CA GLN A 140 -23.67 -7.44 10.31
C GLN A 140 -24.12 -6.28 11.20
N ARG A 141 -25.06 -6.48 12.14
CA ARG A 141 -25.69 -5.35 12.87
C ARG A 141 -24.86 -4.78 14.02
N GLU A 142 -23.94 -5.55 14.62
CA GLU A 142 -23.14 -5.09 15.78
C GLU A 142 -21.62 -4.99 15.50
N ALA A 143 -21.15 -5.49 14.35
CA ALA A 143 -19.72 -5.65 14.05
C ALA A 143 -19.08 -4.52 13.19
N ASN A 144 -19.86 -3.50 12.78
CA ASN A 144 -19.47 -2.59 11.69
C ASN A 144 -18.39 -1.54 12.01
N THR A 145 -17.98 -1.37 13.28
CA THR A 145 -17.06 -0.30 13.69
C THR A 145 -15.70 -0.79 14.23
N LEU A 146 -15.61 -2.01 14.75
CA LEU A 146 -14.39 -2.48 15.43
C LEU A 146 -13.42 -3.27 14.54
N HIS A 147 -13.90 -3.97 13.51
CA HIS A 147 -13.09 -4.99 12.82
C HIS A 147 -12.27 -4.49 11.62
N ARG A 148 -12.48 -3.23 11.20
CA ARG A 148 -11.76 -2.59 10.08
C ARG A 148 -10.35 -2.10 10.43
N LYS A 149 -9.97 -2.20 11.71
CA LYS A 149 -8.73 -1.63 12.21
C LYS A 149 -7.86 -2.72 12.83
N CYS A 150 -6.57 -2.52 12.74
CA CYS A 150 -5.54 -3.25 13.45
C CYS A 150 -5.18 -2.41 14.67
N LEU A 151 -5.47 -2.92 15.87
CA LEU A 151 -5.08 -2.27 17.12
C LEU A 151 -4.04 -3.11 17.83
N ILE A 152 -2.90 -2.47 18.08
CA ILE A 152 -1.89 -2.93 19.02
C ILE A 152 -1.92 -1.95 20.17
N CYS A 153 -2.24 -2.42 21.37
CA CYS A 153 -2.32 -1.61 22.58
C CYS A 153 -1.28 -2.11 23.56
N LYS A 154 -0.35 -1.24 23.96
CA LYS A 154 0.76 -1.60 24.86
C LYS A 154 1.45 -2.90 24.45
N ASN A 155 1.90 -2.99 23.19
CA ASN A 155 2.49 -4.16 22.54
C ASN A 155 1.57 -5.39 22.39
N GLU A 156 0.35 -5.38 22.93
CA GLU A 156 -0.62 -6.46 22.78
C GLU A 156 -1.43 -6.30 21.50
N PHE A 157 -1.42 -7.34 20.65
CA PHE A 157 -2.20 -7.35 19.43
C PHE A 157 -3.63 -7.81 19.72
N ILE A 158 -4.55 -6.85 19.87
CA ILE A 158 -5.92 -7.11 20.32
C ILE A 158 -6.82 -7.57 19.17
N TYR A 159 -6.94 -6.76 18.11
CA TYR A 159 -7.88 -7.04 17.02
C TYR A 159 -7.34 -6.57 15.66
N GLY A 160 -7.82 -7.21 14.59
CA GLY A 160 -7.36 -7.01 13.22
C GLY A 160 -6.51 -8.17 12.67
N VAL A 161 -6.00 -8.00 11.45
CA VAL A 161 -5.08 -8.92 10.78
C VAL A 161 -3.88 -8.15 10.26
N ILE A 162 -2.72 -8.81 10.17
CA ILE A 162 -1.53 -8.23 9.54
C ILE A 162 -1.62 -8.50 8.04
N ASP A 163 -1.87 -7.45 7.27
CA ASP A 163 -1.87 -7.45 5.81
C ASP A 163 -0.79 -6.50 5.26
N LYS A 164 -0.79 -6.27 3.94
CA LYS A 164 0.18 -5.37 3.30
C LYS A 164 0.17 -3.96 3.91
N ALA A 165 -0.95 -3.46 4.42
CA ALA A 165 -1.04 -2.11 4.97
C ALA A 165 -0.19 -1.96 6.25
N GLN A 166 0.01 -3.04 7.01
CA GLN A 166 0.84 -3.02 8.23
C GLN A 166 2.34 -2.89 7.95
N TYR A 167 2.78 -3.08 6.70
CA TYR A 167 4.14 -2.79 6.24
C TYR A 167 4.25 -1.43 5.53
N GLY A 168 3.12 -0.76 5.31
CA GLY A 168 3.06 0.56 4.68
C GLY A 168 3.17 1.71 5.68
N LYS A 169 2.85 2.92 5.22
CA LYS A 169 2.86 4.14 6.05
C LYS A 169 1.91 3.99 7.24
N TYR A 170 2.38 4.37 8.43
CA TYR A 170 1.71 4.18 9.72
C TYR A 170 1.41 2.71 10.10
N GLY A 171 1.95 1.75 9.36
CA GLY A 171 1.88 0.33 9.69
C GLY A 171 2.70 -0.04 10.92
N LEU A 172 2.51 -1.26 11.40
CA LEU A 172 3.25 -1.86 12.52
C LEU A 172 4.77 -1.62 12.42
N VAL A 173 5.39 -1.94 11.29
CA VAL A 173 6.85 -1.87 11.15
C VAL A 173 7.35 -0.42 11.09
N HIS A 174 6.63 0.45 10.38
CA HIS A 174 6.97 1.87 10.32
C HIS A 174 6.84 2.54 11.69
N MET A 175 5.83 2.16 12.48
CA MET A 175 5.68 2.66 13.84
C MET A 175 6.80 2.20 14.78
N VAL A 176 7.28 0.97 14.61
CA VAL A 176 8.47 0.48 15.34
C VAL A 176 9.72 1.24 14.92
N GLN A 177 9.88 1.57 13.64
CA GLN A 177 10.99 2.40 13.15
C GLN A 177 10.95 3.81 13.77
N GLU A 178 9.79 4.43 13.77
CA GLU A 178 9.61 5.78 14.30
C GLU A 178 9.76 5.87 15.82
N LEU A 179 9.32 4.85 16.56
CA LEU A 179 9.34 4.85 18.03
C LEU A 179 10.65 4.27 18.61
N TYR A 180 11.14 3.16 18.06
CA TYR A 180 12.28 2.42 18.60
C TYR A 180 13.53 2.47 17.71
N GLY A 181 13.46 3.11 16.54
CA GLY A 181 14.57 3.26 15.61
C GLY A 181 14.66 2.19 14.53
N GLU A 182 15.48 2.48 13.54
CA GLU A 182 15.57 1.73 12.28
C GLU A 182 16.17 0.33 12.44
N ASN A 183 17.16 0.18 13.31
CA ASN A 183 17.76 -1.12 13.61
C ASN A 183 16.75 -2.09 14.24
N THR A 184 15.89 -1.58 15.12
CA THR A 184 14.82 -2.36 15.76
C THR A 184 13.77 -2.80 14.74
N ALA A 185 13.41 -1.92 13.80
CA ALA A 185 12.51 -2.27 12.70
C ALA A 185 13.11 -3.31 11.74
N GLY A 186 14.40 -3.20 11.42
CA GLY A 186 15.12 -4.20 10.62
C GLY A 186 15.18 -5.57 11.30
N LEU A 187 15.38 -5.60 12.63
CA LEU A 187 15.31 -6.83 13.43
C LEU A 187 13.90 -7.42 13.40
N LEU A 188 12.87 -6.60 13.62
CA LEU A 188 11.47 -7.04 13.58
C LEU A 188 11.11 -7.65 12.22
N LEU A 189 11.48 -7.01 11.11
CA LEU A 189 11.27 -7.55 9.76
C LEU A 189 11.92 -8.93 9.58
N SER A 190 13.13 -9.10 10.11
CA SER A 190 13.86 -10.37 10.03
C SER A 190 13.18 -11.48 10.84
N ILE A 191 12.70 -11.16 12.05
CA ILE A 191 11.96 -12.10 12.91
C ILE A 191 10.63 -12.48 12.26
N LEU A 192 9.87 -11.51 11.77
CA LEU A 192 8.59 -11.74 11.10
C LEU A 192 8.76 -12.59 9.82
N SER A 193 9.80 -12.33 9.03
CA SER A 193 10.13 -13.13 7.84
C SER A 193 10.31 -14.62 8.18
N ARG A 194 11.11 -14.92 9.22
CA ARG A 194 11.33 -16.29 9.70
C ARG A 194 10.06 -16.92 10.27
N LEU A 195 9.29 -16.16 11.06
CA LEU A 195 8.03 -16.62 11.62
C LEU A 195 7.07 -17.09 10.53
N PHE A 196 6.84 -16.24 9.53
CA PHE A 196 5.89 -16.54 8.46
C PHE A 196 6.37 -17.66 7.55
N THR A 197 7.68 -17.73 7.31
CA THR A 197 8.28 -18.86 6.58
C THR A 197 8.06 -20.18 7.34
N ALA A 198 8.36 -20.22 8.63
CA ALA A 198 8.17 -21.42 9.47
C ALA A 198 6.70 -21.82 9.57
N PHE A 199 5.80 -20.85 9.72
CA PHE A 199 4.36 -21.10 9.74
C PHE A 199 3.85 -21.71 8.43
N PHE A 200 4.31 -21.21 7.29
CA PHE A 200 3.97 -21.77 5.98
C PHE A 200 4.55 -23.16 5.75
N GLN A 201 5.74 -23.46 6.27
CA GLN A 201 6.29 -24.82 6.22
C GLN A 201 5.41 -25.82 6.98
N MET A 202 4.73 -25.39 8.04
CA MET A 202 3.82 -26.25 8.82
C MET A 202 2.44 -26.37 8.21
N HIS A 203 1.83 -25.25 7.77
CA HIS A 203 0.45 -25.22 7.30
C HIS A 203 0.27 -25.45 5.79
N GLY A 204 1.27 -25.07 4.99
CA GLY A 204 1.16 -25.00 3.53
C GLY A 204 0.23 -23.89 3.03
N PHE A 205 0.38 -23.53 1.76
CA PHE A 205 -0.50 -22.63 1.04
C PHE A 205 -0.57 -23.06 -0.43
N THR A 206 -1.76 -23.14 -1.01
CA THR A 206 -1.96 -23.58 -2.39
C THR A 206 -3.10 -22.82 -3.05
N CYS A 207 -3.09 -22.73 -4.38
CA CYS A 207 -4.18 -22.16 -5.16
C CYS A 207 -4.62 -23.17 -6.22
N GLY A 208 -5.93 -23.36 -6.36
CA GLY A 208 -6.52 -24.32 -7.28
C GLY A 208 -7.44 -23.69 -8.31
N VAL A 209 -7.88 -24.47 -9.29
CA VAL A 209 -8.89 -24.06 -10.29
C VAL A 209 -10.27 -23.87 -9.65
N ASP A 210 -10.49 -24.46 -8.48
CA ASP A 210 -11.70 -24.36 -7.68
C ASP A 210 -11.86 -23.01 -6.95
N ASP A 211 -10.78 -22.24 -6.81
CA ASP A 211 -10.80 -20.91 -6.18
C ASP A 211 -11.58 -19.86 -7.00
N PRO A 212 -11.38 -19.68 -8.32
CA PRO A 212 -12.14 -18.71 -9.11
C PRO A 212 -13.54 -19.18 -9.55
N LEU A 213 -13.98 -20.39 -9.18
CA LEU A 213 -15.28 -20.92 -9.63
C LEU A 213 -16.45 -20.15 -9.02
N LEU A 214 -17.47 -19.91 -9.84
CA LEU A 214 -18.75 -19.33 -9.42
C LEU A 214 -19.78 -20.41 -9.08
N VAL A 215 -20.66 -20.10 -8.13
CA VAL A 215 -21.85 -20.89 -7.82
C VAL A 215 -22.81 -20.85 -9.02
N PRO A 216 -23.57 -21.92 -9.33
CA PRO A 216 -24.48 -21.93 -10.49
C PRO A 216 -25.45 -20.74 -10.56
N GLU A 217 -26.00 -20.30 -9.42
CA GLU A 217 -26.87 -19.11 -9.36
C GLU A 217 -26.16 -17.83 -9.81
N ALA A 218 -24.89 -17.67 -9.38
CA ALA A 218 -24.06 -16.54 -9.77
C ALA A 218 -23.65 -16.61 -11.25
N GLU A 219 -23.44 -17.80 -11.79
CA GLU A 219 -23.16 -17.99 -13.21
C GLU A 219 -24.37 -17.59 -14.08
N VAL A 220 -25.60 -17.91 -13.67
CA VAL A 220 -26.82 -17.46 -14.37
C VAL A 220 -26.90 -15.93 -14.37
N LEU A 221 -26.69 -15.29 -13.22
CA LEU A 221 -26.68 -13.82 -13.10
C LEU A 221 -25.62 -13.17 -13.99
N ARG A 222 -24.44 -13.79 -14.10
CA ARG A 222 -23.36 -13.35 -14.99
C ARG A 222 -23.83 -13.42 -16.44
N THR A 223 -24.37 -14.56 -16.88
CA THR A 223 -24.85 -14.74 -18.26
C THR A 223 -25.96 -13.75 -18.62
N GLU A 224 -26.94 -13.54 -17.73
CA GLU A 224 -28.01 -12.55 -17.94
C GLU A 224 -27.45 -11.13 -18.11
N SER A 225 -26.51 -10.75 -17.26
CA SER A 225 -25.89 -9.43 -17.30
C SER A 225 -25.01 -9.25 -18.55
N THR A 226 -24.28 -10.29 -18.96
CA THR A 226 -23.49 -10.30 -20.19
C THR A 226 -24.37 -10.13 -21.43
N ASN A 227 -25.51 -10.83 -21.50
CA ASN A 227 -26.46 -10.68 -22.60
C ASN A 227 -27.04 -9.25 -22.64
N ARG A 228 -27.27 -8.64 -21.47
CA ARG A 228 -27.68 -7.23 -21.38
C ARG A 228 -26.61 -6.29 -21.94
N CYS A 229 -25.33 -6.55 -21.67
CA CYS A 229 -24.23 -5.77 -22.25
C CYS A 229 -24.29 -5.79 -23.78
N GLU A 230 -24.54 -6.94 -24.41
CA GLU A 230 -24.59 -7.04 -25.89
C GLU A 230 -25.69 -6.15 -26.51
N SER A 231 -26.82 -5.96 -25.82
CA SER A 231 -27.94 -5.12 -26.28
C SER A 231 -27.72 -3.60 -26.17
N ILE A 232 -26.73 -3.15 -25.37
CA ILE A 232 -26.46 -1.71 -25.16
C ILE A 232 -25.87 -1.03 -26.39
N GLY A 233 -25.23 -1.82 -27.25
CA GLY A 233 -24.59 -1.36 -28.48
C GLY A 233 -25.47 -0.37 -29.23
N GLU A 234 -26.70 -0.77 -29.51
CA GLU A 234 -27.60 0.05 -30.32
C GLU A 234 -28.11 1.28 -29.57
N SER A 235 -28.45 1.14 -28.27
CA SER A 235 -28.90 2.26 -27.43
C SER A 235 -27.89 3.42 -27.39
N VAL A 236 -26.60 3.11 -27.23
CA VAL A 236 -25.56 4.13 -27.17
C VAL A 236 -25.33 4.78 -28.53
N HIS A 237 -25.39 4.02 -29.63
CA HIS A 237 -25.28 4.58 -30.97
C HIS A 237 -26.47 5.51 -31.29
N SER A 238 -27.69 5.16 -30.88
CA SER A 238 -28.86 6.06 -30.98
C SER A 238 -28.68 7.35 -30.18
N LYS A 239 -28.23 7.25 -28.92
CA LYS A 239 -27.88 8.43 -28.08
C LYS A 239 -26.82 9.32 -28.72
N PHE A 240 -25.83 8.72 -29.39
CA PHE A 240 -24.73 9.45 -30.04
C PHE A 240 -25.22 10.29 -31.22
N ILE A 241 -26.14 9.75 -32.02
CA ILE A 241 -26.74 10.44 -33.18
C ILE A 241 -27.83 11.43 -32.75
N GLY A 242 -28.41 11.24 -31.56
CA GLY A 242 -29.47 12.09 -31.01
C GLY A 242 -30.87 11.73 -31.53
N MET A 243 -31.09 10.47 -31.92
CA MET A 243 -32.37 9.95 -32.39
C MET A 243 -32.92 8.89 -31.43
N GLU A 244 -34.25 8.75 -31.36
CA GLU A 244 -34.89 7.73 -30.54
C GLU A 244 -34.76 6.33 -31.16
N TYR A 245 -34.55 5.32 -30.29
CA TYR A 245 -34.25 3.94 -30.64
C TYR A 245 -35.37 3.25 -31.46
N ASP A 246 -36.63 3.67 -31.28
CA ASP A 246 -37.80 3.00 -31.87
C ASP A 246 -38.08 3.34 -33.35
N GLN A 247 -37.26 4.17 -34.00
CA GLN A 247 -37.55 4.72 -35.35
C GLN A 247 -36.57 4.32 -36.47
N LEU A 248 -35.49 3.56 -36.19
CA LEU A 248 -34.41 3.37 -37.17
C LEU A 248 -34.23 1.92 -37.60
N ASP A 249 -34.32 1.68 -38.92
CA ASP A 249 -33.80 0.46 -39.54
C ASP A 249 -32.28 0.33 -39.27
N PRO A 250 -31.74 -0.88 -39.04
CA PRO A 250 -30.31 -1.08 -38.79
C PRO A 250 -29.39 -0.49 -39.88
N ILE A 251 -29.89 -0.43 -41.12
CA ILE A 251 -29.17 0.11 -42.28
C ILE A 251 -29.11 1.65 -42.23
N SER A 252 -30.19 2.29 -41.80
CA SER A 252 -30.24 3.75 -41.66
C SER A 252 -29.32 4.22 -40.54
N LEU A 253 -29.32 3.48 -39.42
CA LEU A 253 -28.41 3.73 -38.30
C LEU A 253 -26.94 3.64 -38.73
N GLN A 254 -26.56 2.59 -39.48
CA GLN A 254 -25.20 2.44 -40.00
C GLN A 254 -24.75 3.61 -40.90
N ARG A 255 -25.64 4.09 -41.78
CA ARG A 255 -25.34 5.22 -42.67
C ARG A 255 -25.14 6.52 -41.90
N GLU A 256 -25.95 6.77 -40.89
CA GLU A 256 -25.83 7.98 -40.08
C GLU A 256 -24.58 7.95 -39.21
N ILE A 257 -24.23 6.79 -38.63
CA ILE A 257 -22.94 6.60 -37.93
C ILE A 257 -21.78 6.90 -38.88
N GLU A 258 -21.79 6.34 -40.09
CA GLU A 258 -20.77 6.59 -41.10
C GLU A 258 -20.65 8.08 -41.46
N ASN A 259 -21.79 8.75 -41.66
CA ASN A 259 -21.83 10.18 -41.97
C ASN A 259 -21.22 11.00 -40.82
N VAL A 260 -21.68 10.80 -39.59
CA VAL A 260 -21.23 11.57 -38.42
C VAL A 260 -19.74 11.35 -38.16
N LEU A 261 -19.26 10.09 -38.22
CA LEU A 261 -17.85 9.77 -37.98
C LEU A 261 -16.94 10.33 -39.08
N ARG A 262 -17.39 10.35 -40.35
CA ARG A 262 -16.61 10.94 -41.44
C ARG A 262 -16.62 12.46 -41.45
N THR A 263 -17.73 13.09 -41.09
CA THR A 263 -17.83 14.57 -41.08
C THR A 263 -17.02 15.18 -39.95
N ASN A 264 -17.10 14.60 -38.74
CA ASN A 264 -16.50 15.17 -37.54
C ASN A 264 -15.13 14.57 -37.19
N GLY A 265 -14.71 13.52 -37.92
CA GLY A 265 -13.40 12.88 -37.80
C GLY A 265 -13.15 12.30 -36.40
N GLU A 266 -11.92 12.45 -35.92
CA GLU A 266 -11.45 11.82 -34.67
C GLU A 266 -12.26 12.25 -33.44
N SER A 267 -12.68 13.51 -33.36
CA SER A 267 -13.47 14.03 -32.24
C SER A 267 -14.78 13.27 -32.02
N ALA A 268 -15.42 12.83 -33.11
CA ALA A 268 -16.64 12.04 -33.05
C ALA A 268 -16.37 10.59 -32.67
N THR A 269 -15.24 10.00 -33.11
CA THR A 269 -14.85 8.64 -32.68
C THR A 269 -14.58 8.60 -31.18
N GLU A 270 -13.84 9.57 -30.64
CA GLU A 270 -13.52 9.65 -29.22
C GLU A 270 -14.79 9.82 -28.37
N ARG A 271 -15.73 10.66 -28.84
CA ARG A 271 -17.01 10.84 -28.16
C ARG A 271 -17.83 9.55 -28.14
N LEU A 272 -17.93 8.83 -29.26
CA LEU A 272 -18.66 7.56 -29.32
C LEU A 272 -18.01 6.51 -28.42
N ASP A 273 -16.69 6.42 -28.43
CA ASP A 273 -15.93 5.48 -27.62
C ASP A 273 -16.08 5.77 -26.13
N ALA A 274 -16.00 7.03 -25.72
CA ALA A 274 -16.19 7.43 -24.32
C ALA A 274 -17.60 7.11 -23.81
N LEU A 275 -18.65 7.36 -24.61
CA LEU A 275 -20.03 7.01 -24.26
C LEU A 275 -20.19 5.50 -24.08
N MET A 276 -19.62 4.72 -25.00
CA MET A 276 -19.64 3.25 -24.93
C MET A 276 -18.91 2.71 -23.71
N SER A 277 -17.66 3.15 -23.48
CA SER A 277 -16.87 2.71 -22.34
C SER A 277 -17.55 3.06 -21.01
N SER A 278 -18.18 4.25 -20.90
CA SER A 278 -18.88 4.66 -19.67
C SER A 278 -20.03 3.70 -19.31
N GLU A 279 -20.95 3.45 -20.25
CA GLU A 279 -22.14 2.61 -20.02
C GLU A 279 -21.74 1.14 -19.76
N LEU A 280 -20.75 0.62 -20.48
CA LEU A 280 -20.23 -0.75 -20.29
C LEU A 280 -19.52 -0.91 -18.94
N ASN A 281 -18.74 0.10 -18.51
CA ASN A 281 -18.06 0.08 -17.23
C ASN A 281 -19.06 0.16 -16.06
N GLU A 282 -20.14 0.91 -16.18
CA GLU A 282 -21.21 0.97 -15.17
C GLU A 282 -21.85 -0.40 -14.96
N LEU A 283 -22.24 -1.09 -16.04
CA LEU A 283 -22.79 -2.45 -15.94
C LEU A 283 -21.79 -3.44 -15.38
N THR A 284 -20.54 -3.38 -15.83
CA THR A 284 -19.47 -4.25 -15.34
C THR A 284 -19.29 -4.07 -13.83
N ASN A 285 -19.35 -2.84 -13.34
CA ASN A 285 -19.27 -2.54 -11.91
C ASN A 285 -20.51 -3.03 -11.13
N GLU A 286 -21.71 -2.92 -11.70
CA GLU A 286 -22.95 -3.44 -11.10
C GLU A 286 -22.89 -4.97 -10.95
N LEU A 287 -22.46 -5.65 -12.02
CA LEU A 287 -22.28 -7.10 -12.07
C LEU A 287 -21.23 -7.54 -11.03
N ASN A 288 -20.07 -6.92 -11.00
CA ASN A 288 -18.98 -7.30 -10.09
C ASN A 288 -19.35 -7.14 -8.62
N LYS A 289 -20.16 -6.12 -8.27
CA LYS A 289 -20.70 -5.93 -6.91
C LYS A 289 -21.69 -7.02 -6.50
N LYS A 290 -22.44 -7.59 -7.45
CA LYS A 290 -23.37 -8.69 -7.20
C LYS A 290 -22.65 -10.04 -7.12
N LEU A 291 -21.65 -10.26 -7.98
CA LEU A 291 -20.90 -11.52 -8.04
C LEU A 291 -19.94 -11.70 -6.87
N PHE A 292 -19.14 -10.70 -6.52
CA PHE A 292 -18.10 -10.86 -5.48
C PHE A 292 -18.50 -10.12 -4.21
N PRO A 293 -18.37 -10.74 -3.02
CA PRO A 293 -17.75 -12.04 -2.73
C PRO A 293 -18.69 -13.26 -2.71
N VAL A 294 -20.00 -13.06 -2.77
CA VAL A 294 -21.00 -14.08 -2.42
C VAL A 294 -21.14 -15.19 -3.47
N GLY A 295 -20.89 -14.87 -4.74
CA GLY A 295 -21.06 -15.79 -5.87
C GLY A 295 -19.95 -16.81 -6.05
N LEU A 296 -18.96 -16.88 -5.16
CA LEU A 296 -17.84 -17.82 -5.22
C LEU A 296 -18.19 -19.17 -4.60
N VAL A 297 -17.72 -20.26 -5.21
CA VAL A 297 -17.86 -21.62 -4.64
C VAL A 297 -17.09 -21.72 -3.32
N LYS A 298 -15.87 -21.20 -3.30
CA LYS A 298 -15.09 -21.05 -2.07
C LYS A 298 -15.21 -19.62 -1.55
N PRO A 299 -15.79 -19.41 -0.35
CA PRO A 299 -15.80 -18.10 0.27
C PRO A 299 -14.43 -17.76 0.86
N PHE A 300 -14.20 -16.47 1.11
CA PHE A 300 -13.11 -16.03 1.97
C PHE A 300 -13.31 -16.55 3.41
N PRO A 301 -12.25 -16.92 4.15
CA PRO A 301 -10.82 -16.85 3.84
C PRO A 301 -10.23 -18.09 3.15
N ASN A 302 -11.04 -19.11 2.86
CA ASN A 302 -10.56 -20.38 2.31
C ASN A 302 -10.19 -20.29 0.82
N ASN A 303 -10.71 -19.28 0.11
CA ASN A 303 -10.31 -18.96 -1.24
C ASN A 303 -8.93 -18.31 -1.28
N CYS A 304 -7.93 -19.04 -1.72
CA CYS A 304 -6.54 -18.60 -1.69
C CYS A 304 -6.23 -17.51 -2.72
N VAL A 305 -6.84 -17.56 -3.92
CA VAL A 305 -6.70 -16.50 -4.93
C VAL A 305 -7.26 -15.18 -4.40
N PHE A 306 -8.47 -15.23 -3.83
CA PHE A 306 -9.10 -14.05 -3.27
C PHE A 306 -8.39 -13.54 -2.00
N LEU A 307 -7.84 -14.44 -1.17
CA LEU A 307 -6.98 -14.06 -0.04
C LEU A 307 -5.74 -13.29 -0.50
N MET A 308 -5.06 -13.73 -1.57
CA MET A 308 -3.88 -13.04 -2.10
C MET A 308 -4.19 -11.62 -2.60
N THR A 309 -5.31 -11.44 -3.31
CA THR A 309 -5.69 -10.13 -3.86
C THR A 309 -6.18 -9.18 -2.77
N ALA A 310 -7.01 -9.67 -1.84
CA ALA A 310 -7.54 -8.89 -0.72
C ALA A 310 -6.45 -8.45 0.26
N SER A 311 -5.54 -9.36 0.64
CA SER A 311 -4.40 -9.05 1.51
C SER A 311 -3.34 -8.15 0.86
N GLY A 312 -3.32 -8.09 -0.48
CA GLY A 312 -2.29 -7.42 -1.24
C GLY A 312 -0.98 -8.20 -1.36
N ALA A 313 -0.98 -9.50 -1.04
CA ALA A 313 0.16 -10.38 -1.25
C ALA A 313 0.60 -10.41 -2.71
N LYS A 314 -0.34 -10.68 -3.62
CA LYS A 314 -0.11 -10.67 -5.07
C LYS A 314 -1.42 -10.49 -5.83
N GLY A 315 -1.36 -9.71 -6.92
CA GLY A 315 -2.53 -9.42 -7.75
C GLY A 315 -3.44 -8.33 -7.17
N SER A 316 -4.44 -7.97 -7.97
CA SER A 316 -5.47 -6.99 -7.64
C SER A 316 -6.86 -7.63 -7.74
N ASN A 317 -7.89 -6.96 -7.20
CA ASN A 317 -9.26 -7.41 -7.39
C ASN A 317 -9.68 -7.41 -8.87
N VAL A 318 -9.11 -6.51 -9.69
CA VAL A 318 -9.34 -6.50 -11.14
C VAL A 318 -8.86 -7.81 -11.76
N ASN A 319 -7.67 -8.29 -11.39
CA ASN A 319 -7.14 -9.54 -11.91
C ASN A 319 -8.05 -10.72 -11.56
N PHE A 320 -8.55 -10.77 -10.32
CA PHE A 320 -9.47 -11.81 -9.89
C PHE A 320 -10.80 -11.78 -10.65
N ILE A 321 -11.34 -10.57 -10.83
CA ILE A 321 -12.54 -10.33 -11.63
C ILE A 321 -12.34 -10.79 -13.08
N GLN A 322 -11.21 -10.49 -13.71
CA GLN A 322 -10.94 -10.91 -15.09
C GLN A 322 -10.82 -12.43 -15.24
N ILE A 323 -10.35 -13.13 -14.20
CA ILE A 323 -10.29 -14.59 -14.20
C ILE A 323 -11.70 -15.19 -14.04
N SER A 324 -12.51 -14.68 -13.12
CA SER A 324 -13.74 -15.33 -12.66
C SER A 324 -15.04 -14.76 -13.29
N SER A 325 -15.07 -13.49 -13.69
CA SER A 325 -16.25 -12.79 -14.19
C SER A 325 -16.17 -12.50 -15.70
N LEU A 326 -15.40 -11.48 -16.11
CA LEU A 326 -15.22 -11.04 -17.49
C LEU A 326 -13.99 -10.14 -17.63
N LEU A 327 -13.39 -10.06 -18.82
CA LEU A 327 -12.24 -9.19 -19.09
C LEU A 327 -12.60 -7.71 -19.15
N GLY A 328 -13.72 -7.39 -19.81
CA GLY A 328 -14.23 -6.03 -19.95
C GLY A 328 -13.75 -5.33 -21.23
N GLN A 329 -13.97 -4.02 -21.30
CA GLN A 329 -13.57 -3.19 -22.43
C GLN A 329 -12.05 -3.13 -22.56
N GLN A 330 -11.52 -3.48 -23.74
CA GLN A 330 -10.12 -3.27 -24.06
C GLN A 330 -9.93 -1.85 -24.61
N GLU A 331 -9.03 -1.10 -23.98
CA GLU A 331 -8.69 0.28 -24.37
C GLU A 331 -7.26 0.32 -24.92
N LEU A 332 -7.06 1.10 -25.99
CA LEU A 332 -5.79 1.33 -26.67
C LEU A 332 -5.55 2.83 -26.72
N GLU A 333 -4.47 3.31 -26.08
CA GLU A 333 -4.18 4.75 -25.97
C GLU A 333 -5.38 5.60 -25.46
N GLY A 334 -6.24 5.03 -24.61
CA GLY A 334 -7.45 5.68 -24.09
C GLY A 334 -8.65 5.69 -25.03
N LYS A 335 -8.56 5.04 -26.20
CA LYS A 335 -9.64 4.85 -27.17
C LYS A 335 -10.07 3.39 -27.21
N ARG A 336 -11.20 3.07 -27.87
CA ARG A 336 -11.57 1.67 -28.12
C ARG A 336 -10.76 1.12 -29.30
N VAL A 337 -11.05 -0.13 -29.66
CA VAL A 337 -10.39 -0.80 -30.79
C VAL A 337 -10.50 0.03 -32.07
N PRO A 338 -9.39 0.28 -32.77
CA PRO A 338 -9.40 1.10 -33.98
C PRO A 338 -10.20 0.43 -35.10
N ARG A 339 -10.89 1.26 -35.90
CA ARG A 339 -11.62 0.84 -37.10
C ARG A 339 -10.75 1.02 -38.33
N MET A 340 -10.83 0.09 -39.27
CA MET A 340 -10.26 0.21 -40.61
C MET A 340 -11.06 1.24 -41.44
N VAL A 341 -10.49 1.69 -42.57
CA VAL A 341 -11.16 2.61 -43.51
C VAL A 341 -12.52 2.09 -44.00
N SER A 342 -12.68 0.77 -44.04
CA SER A 342 -13.95 0.09 -44.37
C SER A 342 -15.01 0.17 -43.27
N GLY A 343 -14.73 0.80 -42.13
CA GLY A 343 -15.62 0.88 -40.96
C GLY A 343 -15.63 -0.38 -40.08
N LYS A 344 -14.80 -1.38 -40.41
CA LYS A 344 -14.69 -2.66 -39.70
C LYS A 344 -13.55 -2.65 -38.67
N THR A 345 -13.75 -3.26 -37.51
CA THR A 345 -12.67 -3.50 -36.53
C THR A 345 -11.90 -4.78 -36.83
N LEU A 346 -12.60 -5.85 -37.24
CA LEU A 346 -12.01 -7.08 -37.78
C LEU A 346 -12.74 -7.54 -39.04
N PRO A 347 -12.09 -8.36 -39.89
CA PRO A 347 -12.71 -8.89 -41.12
C PRO A 347 -14.00 -9.67 -40.88
N CYS A 348 -14.14 -10.30 -39.70
CA CYS A 348 -15.32 -11.08 -39.30
C CYS A 348 -16.53 -10.24 -38.89
N PHE A 349 -16.35 -8.95 -38.61
CA PHE A 349 -17.45 -8.06 -38.25
C PHE A 349 -17.99 -7.32 -39.49
N PRO A 350 -19.31 -7.02 -39.51
CA PRO A 350 -19.88 -6.16 -40.53
C PRO A 350 -19.34 -4.71 -40.41
N PRO A 351 -19.36 -3.93 -41.50
CA PRO A 351 -19.04 -2.51 -41.44
C PRO A 351 -19.95 -1.79 -40.44
N TRP A 352 -19.37 -0.90 -39.62
CA TRP A 352 -20.12 -0.09 -38.66
C TRP A 352 -20.98 -0.88 -37.67
N ASP A 353 -20.48 -2.06 -37.28
CA ASP A 353 -21.13 -2.88 -36.25
C ASP A 353 -21.32 -2.07 -34.95
N THR A 354 -22.53 -2.11 -34.43
CA THR A 354 -22.94 -1.44 -33.18
C THR A 354 -22.66 -2.30 -31.96
N ALA A 355 -22.41 -3.60 -32.15
CA ALA A 355 -22.16 -4.55 -31.08
C ALA A 355 -20.95 -4.13 -30.21
N PRO A 356 -21.05 -4.19 -28.87
CA PRO A 356 -19.93 -3.91 -27.98
C PRO A 356 -18.72 -4.81 -28.26
N ARG A 357 -18.97 -6.08 -28.59
CA ARG A 357 -17.94 -7.08 -28.91
C ARG A 357 -17.09 -6.65 -30.11
N ALA A 358 -17.69 -6.05 -31.14
CA ALA A 358 -16.97 -5.55 -32.30
C ALA A 358 -16.02 -4.40 -31.93
N GLY A 359 -16.36 -3.59 -30.93
CA GLY A 359 -15.50 -2.52 -30.42
C GLY A 359 -14.59 -2.92 -29.26
N GLY A 360 -14.31 -4.21 -29.08
CA GLY A 360 -13.33 -4.70 -28.10
C GLY A 360 -13.84 -4.90 -26.67
N PHE A 361 -15.16 -4.97 -26.47
CA PHE A 361 -15.70 -5.42 -25.19
C PHE A 361 -15.65 -6.95 -25.09
N ILE A 362 -14.83 -7.47 -24.17
CA ILE A 362 -14.66 -8.91 -23.97
C ILE A 362 -15.58 -9.36 -22.84
N SER A 363 -16.61 -10.08 -23.22
CA SER A 363 -17.62 -10.64 -22.32
C SER A 363 -17.17 -11.91 -21.60
N ASP A 364 -16.22 -12.62 -22.20
CA ASP A 364 -15.67 -13.86 -21.70
C ASP A 364 -14.56 -13.62 -20.66
N ARG A 365 -14.16 -14.70 -19.99
CA ARG A 365 -13.21 -14.70 -18.87
C ARG A 365 -12.07 -15.68 -19.11
N PHE A 366 -10.95 -15.50 -18.41
CA PHE A 366 -9.81 -16.40 -18.57
C PHE A 366 -10.10 -17.85 -18.15
N LEU A 367 -11.02 -18.06 -17.20
CA LEU A 367 -11.38 -19.40 -16.73
C LEU A 367 -12.03 -20.28 -17.82
N THR A 368 -12.87 -19.71 -18.68
CA THR A 368 -13.58 -20.43 -19.75
C THR A 368 -12.92 -20.31 -21.12
N GLY A 369 -11.95 -19.40 -21.24
CA GLY A 369 -11.28 -19.08 -22.51
C GLY A 369 -11.96 -17.94 -23.26
N LEU A 370 -11.23 -17.38 -24.23
CA LEU A 370 -11.67 -16.24 -25.05
C LEU A 370 -12.01 -16.69 -26.47
N HIS A 371 -12.99 -16.04 -27.09
CA HIS A 371 -13.25 -16.25 -28.52
C HIS A 371 -12.11 -15.69 -29.38
N PRO A 372 -11.89 -16.21 -30.61
CA PRO A 372 -10.78 -15.76 -31.47
C PRO A 372 -10.78 -14.25 -31.77
N GLN A 373 -11.95 -13.63 -31.90
CA GLN A 373 -12.07 -12.19 -32.14
C GLN A 373 -11.60 -11.39 -30.91
N GLU A 374 -12.05 -11.79 -29.73
CA GLU A 374 -11.71 -11.17 -28.45
C GLU A 374 -10.24 -11.39 -28.09
N TYR A 375 -9.72 -12.59 -28.36
CA TYR A 375 -8.31 -12.92 -28.17
C TYR A 375 -7.43 -11.94 -28.96
N TYR A 376 -7.78 -11.63 -30.21
CA TYR A 376 -7.03 -10.69 -31.03
C TYR A 376 -7.03 -9.27 -30.43
N PHE A 377 -8.18 -8.78 -29.95
CA PHE A 377 -8.26 -7.48 -29.28
C PHE A 377 -7.47 -7.44 -27.98
N HIS A 378 -7.50 -8.53 -27.20
CA HIS A 378 -6.69 -8.64 -25.99
C HIS A 378 -5.18 -8.59 -26.29
N CYS A 379 -4.75 -9.24 -27.39
CA CYS A 379 -3.36 -9.13 -27.85
C CYS A 379 -2.97 -7.70 -28.25
N MET A 380 -3.89 -6.90 -28.81
CA MET A 380 -3.61 -5.48 -29.08
C MET A 380 -3.32 -4.72 -27.80
N ALA A 381 -4.18 -4.86 -26.78
CA ALA A 381 -4.03 -4.17 -25.50
C ALA A 381 -2.74 -4.60 -24.77
N GLY A 382 -2.41 -5.89 -24.81
CA GLY A 382 -1.16 -6.39 -24.26
C GLY A 382 0.08 -5.81 -24.96
N ARG A 383 0.03 -5.61 -26.28
CA ARG A 383 1.13 -5.02 -27.05
C ARG A 383 1.30 -3.53 -26.78
N ASP A 384 0.21 -2.79 -26.59
CA ASP A 384 0.23 -1.36 -26.27
C ASP A 384 1.08 -1.08 -25.02
N GLY A 385 0.84 -1.84 -23.94
CA GLY A 385 1.63 -1.72 -22.70
C GLY A 385 3.12 -2.06 -22.87
N LEU A 386 3.46 -3.01 -23.76
CA LEU A 386 4.86 -3.36 -24.07
C LEU A 386 5.56 -2.27 -24.88
N VAL A 387 4.86 -1.68 -25.84
CA VAL A 387 5.38 -0.57 -26.66
C VAL A 387 5.61 0.66 -25.79
N ASP A 388 4.67 0.97 -24.90
CA ASP A 388 4.77 2.09 -23.97
C ASP A 388 6.02 1.99 -23.07
N THR A 389 6.27 0.80 -22.54
CA THR A 389 7.48 0.49 -21.75
C THR A 389 8.76 0.67 -22.57
N ALA A 390 8.76 0.27 -23.84
CA ALA A 390 9.92 0.40 -24.70
C ALA A 390 10.28 1.86 -25.03
N ILE A 391 9.27 2.74 -25.18
CA ILE A 391 9.50 4.12 -25.61
C ILE A 391 9.77 5.05 -24.42
N LYS A 392 9.00 4.92 -23.32
CA LYS A 392 9.05 5.87 -22.19
C LYS A 392 10.35 5.81 -21.39
N THR A 393 10.96 4.63 -21.27
CA THR A 393 12.18 4.39 -20.47
C THR A 393 13.37 5.27 -20.85
N SER A 394 13.53 5.62 -22.13
CA SER A 394 14.64 6.47 -22.59
C SER A 394 14.52 7.93 -22.14
N ARG A 395 13.30 8.45 -21.96
CA ARG A 395 13.04 9.88 -21.71
C ARG A 395 13.30 10.25 -20.25
N SER A 396 12.84 9.43 -19.31
CA SER A 396 13.01 9.68 -17.88
C SER A 396 14.48 9.64 -17.47
N GLY A 397 15.27 8.69 -18.01
CA GLY A 397 16.70 8.59 -17.71
C GLY A 397 17.52 9.82 -18.12
N TYR A 398 17.22 10.41 -19.30
CA TYR A 398 17.89 11.64 -19.73
C TYR A 398 17.49 12.84 -18.86
N LEU A 399 16.20 12.97 -18.54
CA LEU A 399 15.69 14.01 -17.64
C LEU A 399 16.38 13.95 -16.27
N GLN A 400 16.42 12.77 -15.66
CA GLN A 400 17.06 12.56 -14.37
C GLN A 400 18.53 12.98 -14.41
N ARG A 401 19.26 12.61 -15.47
CA ARG A 401 20.67 13.01 -15.63
C ARG A 401 20.84 14.52 -15.68
N CYS A 402 20.01 15.23 -16.45
CA CYS A 402 20.06 16.69 -16.53
C CYS A 402 19.79 17.35 -15.18
N LEU A 403 18.79 16.85 -14.44
CA LEU A 403 18.46 17.36 -13.12
C LEU A 403 19.59 17.11 -12.11
N VAL A 404 20.10 15.87 -12.04
CA VAL A 404 21.19 15.52 -11.11
C VAL A 404 22.42 16.38 -11.41
N LYS A 405 22.77 16.59 -12.68
CA LYS A 405 23.94 17.42 -13.02
C LYS A 405 23.80 18.89 -12.68
N ASN A 406 22.61 19.46 -12.79
CA ASN A 406 22.40 20.86 -12.43
C ASN A 406 22.25 21.06 -10.90
N LEU A 407 21.85 20.02 -10.16
CA LEU A 407 21.54 20.10 -8.74
C LEU A 407 22.57 19.38 -7.84
N GLU A 408 23.66 18.84 -8.39
CA GLU A 408 24.61 18.00 -7.63
C GLU A 408 25.30 18.73 -6.47
N CYS A 409 25.46 20.05 -6.59
CA CYS A 409 26.17 20.86 -5.60
C CYS A 409 25.28 21.41 -4.48
N LEU A 410 23.95 21.32 -4.60
CA LEU A 410 23.04 21.89 -3.60
C LEU A 410 23.03 21.05 -2.32
N LYS A 411 23.39 21.70 -1.21
CA LYS A 411 23.42 21.10 0.13
C LYS A 411 22.87 22.03 1.19
N VAL A 412 22.44 21.44 2.30
CA VAL A 412 22.07 22.19 3.52
C VAL A 412 23.34 22.62 4.24
N CYS A 413 23.47 23.91 4.56
CA CYS A 413 24.57 24.45 5.35
C CYS A 413 24.25 24.43 6.86
N TYR A 414 25.25 24.67 7.71
CA TYR A 414 25.09 24.70 9.17
C TYR A 414 24.14 25.81 9.68
N ASP A 415 23.88 26.82 8.86
CA ASP A 415 22.88 27.87 9.10
C ASP A 415 21.47 27.49 8.59
N TYR A 416 21.26 26.23 8.19
CA TYR A 416 20.04 25.66 7.59
C TYR A 416 19.64 26.27 6.23
N THR A 417 20.49 27.13 5.65
CA THR A 417 20.29 27.62 4.28
C THR A 417 20.71 26.57 3.27
N VAL A 418 20.02 26.50 2.13
CA VAL A 418 20.40 25.66 1.01
C VAL A 418 21.27 26.48 0.07
N ARG A 419 22.51 26.04 -0.11
CA ARG A 419 23.50 26.75 -0.92
C ARG A 419 24.07 25.88 -2.01
N ASP A 420 24.47 26.54 -3.08
CA ASP A 420 25.27 25.94 -4.15
C ASP A 420 26.76 25.90 -3.78
N ALA A 421 27.57 25.23 -4.60
CA ALA A 421 29.03 25.14 -4.45
C ALA A 421 29.72 26.51 -4.37
N ASP A 422 29.20 27.51 -5.09
CA ASP A 422 29.73 28.88 -5.12
C ASP A 422 29.37 29.70 -3.87
N GLY A 423 28.55 29.14 -2.97
CA GLY A 423 28.07 29.81 -1.75
C GLY A 423 26.83 30.68 -1.96
N SER A 424 26.33 30.77 -3.19
CA SER A 424 25.05 31.38 -3.53
C SER A 424 23.89 30.69 -2.79
N ILE A 425 23.05 31.48 -2.13
CA ILE A 425 21.89 30.97 -1.39
C ILE A 425 20.74 30.76 -2.38
N VAL A 426 20.21 29.55 -2.42
CA VAL A 426 19.04 29.17 -3.23
C VAL A 426 17.76 29.20 -2.39
N GLN A 427 17.83 28.68 -1.16
CA GLN A 427 16.73 28.75 -0.19
C GLN A 427 17.25 29.13 1.19
N PHE A 428 16.46 29.90 1.95
CA PHE A 428 16.80 30.26 3.33
C PHE A 428 16.51 29.13 4.32
N TYR A 429 15.48 28.33 4.06
CA TYR A 429 15.18 27.10 4.78
C TYR A 429 14.87 26.02 3.76
N TYR A 430 15.41 24.82 3.97
CA TYR A 430 15.03 23.66 3.17
C TYR A 430 13.51 23.43 3.27
N GLY A 431 12.79 23.43 2.16
CA GLY A 431 11.34 23.20 2.17
C GLY A 431 10.51 24.27 2.92
N GLU A 432 11.08 25.44 3.19
CA GLU A 432 10.49 26.53 4.00
C GLU A 432 10.20 26.20 5.48
N ASP A 433 10.36 24.94 5.89
CA ASP A 433 10.18 24.46 7.27
C ASP A 433 11.43 23.77 7.85
N GLY A 434 12.47 23.55 7.04
CA GLY A 434 13.73 22.92 7.45
C GLY A 434 13.61 21.42 7.76
N VAL A 435 12.48 20.78 7.45
CA VAL A 435 12.18 19.40 7.85
C VAL A 435 12.71 18.40 6.81
N ASP A 436 13.33 17.33 7.29
CA ASP A 436 13.70 16.18 6.49
C ASP A 436 12.47 15.32 6.15
N VAL A 437 12.29 15.01 4.87
CA VAL A 437 11.18 14.17 4.39
C VAL A 437 11.18 12.80 5.04
N LEU A 438 12.37 12.23 5.34
CA LEU A 438 12.50 10.92 5.98
C LEU A 438 11.89 10.89 7.39
N LYS A 439 11.90 12.02 8.09
CA LYS A 439 11.40 12.13 9.48
C LYS A 439 10.03 12.82 9.58
N SER A 440 9.43 13.16 8.43
CA SER A 440 8.20 13.96 8.37
C SER A 440 6.93 13.19 8.75
N SER A 441 6.92 11.86 8.59
CA SER A 441 5.69 11.05 8.59
C SER A 441 4.80 11.19 9.83
N CYS A 442 5.37 11.24 11.03
CA CYS A 442 4.57 11.32 12.27
C CYS A 442 4.47 12.73 12.88
N LEU A 443 4.95 13.79 12.19
CA LEU A 443 4.88 15.17 12.71
C LEU A 443 3.44 15.69 12.83
N THR A 444 2.57 15.34 11.89
CA THR A 444 1.17 15.79 11.85
C THR A 444 0.21 14.83 12.54
N GLU A 445 0.63 13.60 12.85
CA GLU A 445 -0.21 12.56 13.43
C GLU A 445 -0.25 12.66 14.96
N PHE A 446 -0.94 13.68 15.46
CA PHE A 446 -0.99 13.99 16.89
C PHE A 446 -1.61 12.88 17.74
N LYS A 447 -2.52 12.06 17.20
CA LYS A 447 -3.11 10.92 17.92
C LYS A 447 -2.04 9.88 18.28
N ILE A 448 -1.15 9.57 17.33
CA ILE A 448 -0.07 8.60 17.51
C ILE A 448 0.97 9.14 18.50
N LEU A 449 1.33 10.41 18.36
CA LEU A 449 2.25 11.09 19.29
C LEU A 449 1.67 11.12 20.71
N ALA A 450 0.37 11.38 20.86
CA ALA A 450 -0.30 11.45 22.14
C ALA A 450 -0.41 10.07 22.82
N ALA A 451 -0.61 8.99 22.05
CA ALA A 451 -0.66 7.64 22.58
C ALA A 451 0.71 7.13 23.07
N ASN A 452 1.81 7.62 22.48
CA ASN A 452 3.17 7.10 22.66
C ASN A 452 4.14 8.10 23.32
N GLN A 453 3.64 9.04 24.14
CA GLN A 453 4.46 10.11 24.73
C GLN A 453 5.64 9.60 25.55
N GLU A 454 5.45 8.53 26.31
CA GLU A 454 6.48 7.97 27.22
C GLU A 454 7.69 7.48 26.42
N ILE A 455 7.46 6.77 25.31
CA ILE A 455 8.51 6.24 24.43
C ILE A 455 9.30 7.36 23.77
N LEU A 456 8.60 8.36 23.24
CA LEU A 456 9.24 9.50 22.58
C LEU A 456 10.11 10.28 23.55
N LEU A 457 9.62 10.54 24.78
CA LEU A 457 10.40 11.23 25.80
C LEU A 457 11.64 10.42 26.23
N GLU A 458 11.54 9.11 26.31
CA GLU A 458 12.69 8.25 26.64
C GLU A 458 13.73 8.20 25.52
N ARG A 459 13.30 8.09 24.27
CA ARG A 459 14.19 8.18 23.11
C ARG A 459 14.92 9.52 23.07
N LEU A 460 14.21 10.61 23.35
CA LEU A 460 14.79 11.94 23.41
C LEU A 460 15.78 12.11 24.58
N ARG A 461 15.49 11.49 25.75
CA ARG A 461 16.39 11.46 26.92
C ARG A 461 17.68 10.71 26.68
N ASN A 462 17.64 9.60 25.94
CA ASN A 462 18.80 8.78 25.64
C ASN A 462 19.69 9.39 24.55
N GLY A 463 19.17 10.34 23.76
CA GLY A 463 19.90 11.07 22.73
C GLY A 463 20.73 12.24 23.27
N HIS A 464 20.17 13.07 24.16
CA HIS A 464 20.84 14.22 24.80
C HIS A 464 20.11 14.61 26.10
N SER A 465 20.79 15.34 27.00
CA SER A 465 20.19 15.93 28.21
C SER A 465 18.92 16.71 27.85
N VAL A 466 17.85 16.46 28.60
CA VAL A 466 16.56 17.14 28.47
C VAL A 466 16.71 18.57 28.95
N ASP A 467 17.31 19.41 28.14
CA ASP A 467 17.09 20.84 28.22
C ASP A 467 16.09 21.20 27.12
N SER A 468 15.06 21.94 27.54
CA SER A 468 14.02 22.56 26.72
C SER A 468 14.54 23.48 25.61
N ASP A 469 15.86 23.59 25.48
CA ASP A 469 16.58 24.68 24.86
C ASP A 469 17.20 24.26 23.52
N LEU A 470 16.94 23.05 23.02
CA LEU A 470 17.42 22.59 21.69
C LEU A 470 16.94 23.49 20.54
N LEU A 471 15.75 24.09 20.68
CA LEU A 471 15.24 25.09 19.73
C LEU A 471 15.84 26.48 19.99
N GLU A 472 16.20 26.79 21.24
CA GLU A 472 16.85 28.05 21.63
C GLU A 472 18.35 28.07 21.28
N SER A 473 18.99 26.90 21.17
CA SER A 473 20.39 26.76 20.72
C SER A 473 20.59 26.98 19.22
N ASN A 474 19.54 26.77 18.41
CA ASN A 474 19.57 27.04 16.98
C ASN A 474 19.19 28.50 16.73
N GLY A 475 20.17 29.38 16.51
CA GLY A 475 19.94 30.82 16.28
C GLY A 475 19.07 31.19 15.07
N TYR A 476 18.72 30.21 14.21
CA TYR A 476 17.97 30.42 12.96
C TYR A 476 16.55 29.83 12.97
N ILE A 477 16.33 28.65 13.59
CA ILE A 477 14.99 28.03 13.72
C ILE A 477 14.62 28.05 15.20
N SER A 478 14.05 29.18 15.64
CA SER A 478 13.73 29.43 17.05
C SER A 478 12.26 29.19 17.41
N SER A 479 11.38 29.04 16.41
CA SER A 479 9.95 28.86 16.61
C SER A 479 9.40 27.68 15.81
N LEU A 480 8.32 27.10 16.33
CA LEU A 480 7.56 26.09 15.62
C LEU A 480 6.80 26.78 14.47
N PRO A 481 6.70 26.18 13.27
CA PRO A 481 5.90 26.76 12.19
C PRO A 481 4.47 27.04 12.65
N GLU A 482 3.95 28.24 12.35
CA GLU A 482 2.62 28.67 12.82
C GLU A 482 1.52 27.68 12.44
N LEU A 483 1.61 27.08 11.24
CA LEU A 483 0.66 26.08 10.76
C LEU A 483 0.66 24.82 11.62
N LEU A 484 1.84 24.31 12.00
CA LEU A 484 1.96 23.13 12.84
C LEU A 484 1.45 23.41 14.26
N GLN A 485 1.75 24.61 14.78
CA GLN A 485 1.26 25.04 16.08
C GLN A 485 -0.26 25.14 16.11
N ARG A 486 -0.88 25.80 15.11
CA ARG A 486 -2.34 25.91 14.99
C ARG A 486 -3.01 24.54 14.87
N LYS A 487 -2.43 23.61 14.09
CA LYS A 487 -2.94 22.25 13.96
C LYS A 487 -2.88 21.48 15.29
N ALA A 488 -1.78 21.59 16.03
CA ALA A 488 -1.65 20.96 17.33
C ALA A 488 -2.62 21.55 18.37
N GLU A 489 -2.81 22.87 18.37
CA GLU A 489 -3.79 23.55 19.24
C GLU A 489 -5.24 23.15 18.90
N ASN A 490 -5.59 23.08 17.62
CA ASN A 490 -6.91 22.61 17.18
C ASN A 490 -7.16 21.16 17.61
N PHE A 491 -6.17 20.28 17.46
CA PHE A 491 -6.28 18.90 17.93
C PHE A 491 -6.56 18.80 19.43
N ILE A 492 -5.86 19.60 20.26
CA ILE A 492 -6.11 19.64 21.72
C ILE A 492 -7.53 20.13 22.04
N ARG A 493 -8.07 21.07 21.25
CA ARG A 493 -9.42 21.62 21.43
C ARG A 493 -10.52 20.65 21.01
N GLU A 494 -10.29 19.86 19.95
CA GLU A 494 -11.27 18.91 19.41
C GLU A 494 -11.44 17.65 20.28
N LEU A 495 -10.47 17.31 21.12
CA LEU A 495 -10.55 16.15 22.01
C LEU A 495 -11.59 16.36 23.12
N SER A 496 -12.41 15.33 23.34
CA SER A 496 -13.34 15.27 24.48
C SER A 496 -12.58 15.05 25.80
N GLU A 497 -13.16 15.46 26.94
CA GLU A 497 -12.51 15.34 28.26
C GLU A 497 -12.14 13.88 28.61
N ASP A 498 -12.97 12.92 28.20
CA ASP A 498 -12.70 11.48 28.38
C ASP A 498 -11.46 11.02 27.58
N GLN A 499 -11.34 11.48 26.33
CA GLN A 499 -10.19 11.19 25.46
C GLN A 499 -8.90 11.86 25.97
N LYS A 500 -9.00 13.04 26.58
CA LYS A 500 -7.86 13.70 27.23
C LYS A 500 -7.39 12.92 28.46
N GLY A 501 -8.30 12.28 29.19
CA GLY A 501 -8.00 11.38 30.29
C GLY A 501 -7.24 10.14 29.84
N GLU A 502 -7.73 9.45 28.81
CA GLU A 502 -7.10 8.23 28.26
C GLU A 502 -5.69 8.48 27.70
N LEU A 503 -5.49 9.60 26.98
CA LEU A 503 -4.21 9.96 26.38
C LEU A 503 -3.25 10.68 27.34
N LYS A 504 -3.58 10.76 28.66
CA LYS A 504 -2.81 11.49 29.68
C LYS A 504 -2.48 12.94 29.27
N LEU A 505 -3.36 13.59 28.49
CA LEU A 505 -3.17 14.95 27.95
C LEU A 505 -3.54 16.06 28.94
N SER A 506 -3.60 15.75 30.23
CA SER A 506 -4.03 16.67 31.31
C SER A 506 -3.15 17.92 31.48
N LYS A 507 -2.01 18.01 30.77
CA LYS A 507 -1.18 19.23 30.67
C LYS A 507 -0.86 19.55 29.20
N PRO A 508 -1.62 20.44 28.53
CA PRO A 508 -1.42 20.75 27.10
C PRO A 508 -0.02 21.31 26.79
N LYS A 509 0.60 22.01 27.75
CA LYS A 509 1.98 22.51 27.64
C LYS A 509 3.01 21.38 27.44
N LYS A 510 2.81 20.21 28.08
CA LYS A 510 3.73 19.07 27.93
C LYS A 510 3.66 18.48 26.52
N PHE A 511 2.46 18.36 25.96
CA PHE A 511 2.28 17.86 24.61
C PHE A 511 2.85 18.83 23.56
N MET A 512 2.62 20.14 23.72
CA MET A 512 3.24 21.14 22.85
C MET A 512 4.77 21.10 22.90
N ASN A 513 5.35 20.89 24.08
CA ASN A 513 6.81 20.71 24.21
C ASN A 513 7.28 19.43 23.50
N LEU A 514 6.51 18.34 23.56
CA LEU A 514 6.83 17.11 22.82
C LEU A 514 6.79 17.33 21.30
N VAL A 515 5.77 18.04 20.78
CA VAL A 515 5.69 18.40 19.36
C VAL A 515 6.87 19.28 18.95
N LYS A 516 7.26 20.24 19.79
CA LYS A 516 8.46 21.07 19.58
C LYS A 516 9.73 20.23 19.50
N LEU A 517 9.94 19.32 20.45
CA LEU A 517 11.10 18.44 20.46
C LEU A 517 11.12 17.52 19.24
N LYS A 518 9.96 16.95 18.87
CA LYS A 518 9.85 16.10 17.69
C LYS A 518 10.18 16.88 16.41
N TYR A 519 9.67 18.09 16.27
CA TYR A 519 10.00 18.98 15.15
C TYR A 519 11.52 19.26 15.08
N ALA A 520 12.14 19.64 16.21
CA ALA A 520 13.58 19.88 16.27
C ALA A 520 14.42 18.68 15.83
N THR A 521 14.05 17.46 16.23
CA THR A 521 14.74 16.23 15.80
C THR A 521 14.49 15.84 14.35
N SER A 522 13.46 16.40 13.72
CA SER A 522 13.05 16.09 12.35
C SER A 522 13.64 17.07 11.34
N LEU A 523 14.46 18.02 11.77
CA LEU A 523 15.17 18.93 10.88
C LEU A 523 16.19 18.17 10.00
N ALA A 524 16.36 18.69 8.78
CA ALA A 524 17.39 18.24 7.85
C ALA A 524 18.78 18.47 8.43
N HIS A 525 19.68 17.51 8.20
CA HIS A 525 21.03 17.58 8.75
C HIS A 525 21.91 18.48 7.89
N ALA A 526 22.82 19.22 8.52
CA ALA A 526 23.81 20.00 7.78
C ALA A 526 24.73 19.07 6.96
N GLY A 527 24.94 19.41 5.69
CA GLY A 527 25.70 18.62 4.72
C GLY A 527 24.85 17.71 3.84
N GLU A 528 23.54 17.64 4.08
CA GLU A 528 22.63 16.80 3.31
C GLU A 528 22.51 17.25 1.84
N ALA A 529 22.68 16.31 0.91
CA ALA A 529 22.74 16.56 -0.53
C ALA A 529 21.33 16.68 -1.16
N VAL A 530 20.59 17.69 -0.71
CA VAL A 530 19.17 17.90 -1.06
C VAL A 530 18.91 18.08 -2.55
N GLY A 531 19.88 18.62 -3.32
CA GLY A 531 19.71 18.77 -4.77
C GLY A 531 19.69 17.43 -5.52
N VAL A 532 20.58 16.50 -5.14
CA VAL A 532 20.60 15.15 -5.71
C VAL A 532 19.34 14.40 -5.32
N ILE A 533 18.91 14.50 -4.05
CA ILE A 533 17.70 13.88 -3.55
C ILE A 533 16.46 14.39 -4.30
N ALA A 534 16.37 15.70 -4.54
CA ALA A 534 15.28 16.30 -5.30
C ALA A 534 15.27 15.82 -6.76
N ALA A 535 16.44 15.79 -7.42
CA ALA A 535 16.57 15.31 -8.79
C ALA A 535 16.17 13.83 -8.94
N GLN A 536 16.60 12.98 -8.00
CA GLN A 536 16.24 11.56 -7.96
C GLN A 536 14.75 11.36 -7.66
N SER A 537 14.19 12.14 -6.75
CA SER A 537 12.77 12.10 -6.38
C SER A 537 11.83 12.56 -7.50
N ILE A 538 12.34 13.26 -8.52
CA ILE A 538 11.59 13.60 -9.73
C ILE A 538 11.84 12.57 -10.83
N GLY A 539 13.10 12.21 -11.06
CA GLY A 539 13.49 11.38 -12.19
C GLY A 539 13.22 9.88 -12.04
N GLU A 540 13.19 9.35 -10.81
CA GLU A 540 12.86 7.94 -10.54
C GLU A 540 11.37 7.63 -10.76
N PRO A 541 10.41 8.44 -10.27
CA PRO A 541 8.98 8.16 -10.49
C PRO A 541 8.45 8.61 -11.86
N SER A 542 9.21 9.40 -12.63
CA SER A 542 8.85 9.85 -13.99
C SER A 542 9.08 8.79 -15.05
#